data_AF-A0A966TR12-F1
#
_entry.id   AF-A0A966TR12-F1
#
_cell.length_a   1.000
_cell.length_b   1.000
_cell.length_c   1.000
_cell.angle_alpha   90.00
_cell.angle_beta   90.00
_cell.angle_gamma   90.00
#
_symmetry.space_group_name_H-M   'P 1'
#
loop_
_entity.id
_entity.type
_entity.pdbx_description
1 polymer ?
#
loop_
_entity_poly.entity_id
_entity_poly.type
_entity_poly.pdbx_seq_one_letter_code
_entity_poly.pdbx_strand_id
1 'polypeptide(L)'
;PVNPLRLEGELISDRTDAVLRLMGLVGLRPEGIDIEMLARLQNKQPAGTEHGIPEIIVDDAHCLPNDVLQLFHELSSGAYGRRWSVLMVGEETLVGRLQALQPKPALSSTVLLPRWDQHDLGEACAKLYPTADVSIRAPRLLQHYAIHPKQLLRAVAEEDPISEVETMTGHDRESSSVLRIAPVAVIAIGIAIAALVAILIFVQIDNENSQAVKPTTIPLTPNKQ
;
A
#
# COMPACT_ATOMS: atom_id res chain seq x y z
N PRO A 1 -20.84 15.14 -12.51
CA PRO A 1 -19.71 14.41 -11.90
C PRO A 1 -20.13 12.99 -11.54
N VAL A 2 -19.48 11.99 -12.15
CA VAL A 2 -19.65 10.58 -11.72
C VAL A 2 -18.77 10.41 -10.49
N ASN A 3 -19.37 10.01 -9.37
CA ASN A 3 -18.59 9.71 -8.17
C ASN A 3 -17.82 8.40 -8.42
N PRO A 4 -16.52 8.35 -8.08
CA PRO A 4 -15.76 7.11 -8.17
C PRO A 4 -16.42 6.04 -7.30
N LEU A 5 -16.35 4.78 -7.73
CA LEU A 5 -16.78 3.67 -6.89
C LEU A 5 -15.79 3.53 -5.75
N ARG A 6 -16.26 3.73 -4.52
CA ARG A 6 -15.42 3.62 -3.33
C ARG A 6 -15.68 2.29 -2.65
N LEU A 7 -14.61 1.53 -2.44
CA LEU A 7 -14.60 0.35 -1.60
C LEU A 7 -13.85 0.73 -0.32
N GLU A 8 -14.61 0.94 0.75
CA GLU A 8 -14.13 1.40 2.05
C GLU A 8 -14.27 0.28 3.09
N GLY A 9 -13.21 0.03 3.88
CA GLY A 9 -13.25 -0.46 5.27
C GLY A 9 -13.92 -1.80 5.61
N GLU A 10 -14.57 -2.47 4.67
CA GLU A 10 -15.15 -3.79 4.88
C GLU A 10 -14.22 -4.89 4.35
N LEU A 11 -14.13 -6.00 5.09
CA LEU A 11 -13.33 -7.15 4.70
C LEU A 11 -13.88 -7.72 3.38
N ILE A 12 -13.21 -7.42 2.27
CA ILE A 12 -13.45 -8.07 0.99
C ILE A 12 -12.73 -9.42 1.05
N SER A 13 -13.50 -10.50 1.16
CA SER A 13 -12.97 -11.84 1.45
C SER A 13 -12.34 -12.51 0.24
N ASP A 14 -12.89 -12.25 -0.95
CA ASP A 14 -12.53 -12.92 -2.19
C ASP A 14 -13.00 -12.11 -3.40
N ARG A 15 -12.58 -12.57 -4.57
CA ARG A 15 -12.93 -11.98 -5.86
C ARG A 15 -14.44 -11.82 -6.08
N THR A 16 -15.26 -12.83 -5.75
CA THR A 16 -16.70 -12.79 -6.02
C THR A 16 -17.37 -11.75 -5.12
N ASP A 17 -16.99 -11.68 -3.85
CA ASP A 17 -17.44 -10.62 -2.94
C ASP A 17 -17.10 -9.22 -3.49
N ALA A 18 -15.88 -9.03 -3.99
CA ALA A 18 -15.49 -7.77 -4.63
C ALA A 18 -16.40 -7.40 -5.81
N VAL A 19 -16.73 -8.37 -6.68
CA VAL A 19 -17.64 -8.16 -7.82
C VAL A 19 -19.05 -7.83 -7.35
N LEU A 20 -19.58 -8.56 -6.37
CA LEU A 20 -20.92 -8.31 -5.81
C LEU A 20 -21.03 -6.91 -5.20
N ARG A 21 -20.01 -6.46 -4.47
CA ARG A 21 -19.94 -5.10 -3.93
C ARG A 21 -19.95 -4.05 -5.03
N LEU A 22 -19.12 -4.21 -6.06
CA LEU A 22 -19.11 -3.30 -7.21
C LEU A 22 -20.46 -3.23 -7.91
N MET A 23 -21.15 -4.37 -8.07
CA MET A 23 -22.50 -4.44 -8.62
C MET A 23 -23.52 -3.70 -7.73
N GLY A 24 -23.44 -3.88 -6.41
CA GLY A 24 -24.26 -3.19 -5.43
C GLY A 24 -24.09 -1.67 -5.47
N LEU A 25 -22.85 -1.19 -5.57
CA LEU A 25 -22.53 0.25 -5.64
C LEU A 25 -23.16 0.95 -6.85
N VAL A 26 -23.33 0.22 -7.97
CA VAL A 26 -24.01 0.75 -9.15
C VAL A 26 -25.50 0.41 -9.20
N GLY A 27 -26.04 -0.29 -8.19
CA GLY A 27 -27.44 -0.74 -8.15
C GLY A 27 -27.78 -1.77 -9.24
N LEU A 28 -26.85 -2.65 -9.61
CA LEU A 28 -27.12 -3.82 -10.46
C LEU A 28 -27.49 -5.02 -9.59
N ARG A 29 -28.40 -5.86 -10.11
CA ARG A 29 -28.68 -7.16 -9.49
C ARG A 29 -27.54 -8.13 -9.80
N PRO A 30 -27.02 -8.87 -8.80
CA PRO A 30 -26.01 -9.89 -9.02
C PRO A 30 -26.67 -11.09 -9.70
N GLU A 31 -26.48 -11.20 -11.00
CA GLU A 31 -27.05 -12.27 -11.82
C GLU A 31 -25.94 -12.74 -12.76
N GLY A 32 -25.78 -14.06 -12.84
CA GLY A 32 -24.74 -14.70 -13.63
C GLY A 32 -23.45 -14.94 -12.85
N ILE A 33 -22.41 -15.37 -13.59
CA ILE A 33 -21.06 -15.54 -13.07
C ILE A 33 -20.29 -14.21 -13.03
N ASP A 34 -19.15 -14.16 -12.34
CA ASP A 34 -18.33 -12.94 -12.20
C ASP A 34 -18.05 -12.22 -13.52
N ILE A 35 -17.71 -12.98 -14.58
CA ILE A 35 -17.44 -12.41 -15.90
C ILE A 35 -18.66 -11.68 -16.49
N GLU A 36 -19.85 -12.24 -16.31
CA GLU A 36 -21.10 -11.68 -16.82
C GLU A 36 -21.50 -10.44 -16.02
N MET A 37 -21.33 -10.51 -14.69
CA MET A 37 -21.54 -9.36 -13.80
C MET A 37 -20.58 -8.22 -14.14
N LEU A 38 -19.29 -8.51 -14.34
CA LEU A 38 -18.29 -7.51 -14.73
C LEU A 38 -18.62 -6.89 -16.10
N ALA A 39 -19.01 -7.68 -17.10
CA ALA A 39 -19.43 -7.16 -18.40
C ALA A 39 -20.65 -6.22 -18.28
N ARG A 40 -21.64 -6.58 -17.45
CA ARG A 40 -22.81 -5.72 -17.17
C ARG A 40 -22.41 -4.44 -16.45
N LEU A 41 -21.49 -4.52 -15.49
CA LEU A 41 -20.91 -3.37 -14.79
C LEU A 41 -20.24 -2.40 -15.78
N GLN A 42 -19.51 -2.93 -16.77
CA GLN A 42 -18.89 -2.11 -17.82
C GLN A 42 -19.92 -1.36 -18.66
N ASN A 43 -21.02 -2.02 -19.02
CA ASN A 43 -22.06 -1.44 -19.87
C ASN A 43 -22.93 -0.41 -19.14
N LYS A 44 -23.12 -0.55 -17.83
CA LYS A 44 -23.97 0.38 -17.05
C LYS A 44 -23.32 1.73 -16.82
N GLN A 45 -22.01 1.75 -16.62
CA GLN A 45 -21.27 2.96 -16.38
C GLN A 45 -21.10 3.70 -17.72
N PRO A 46 -21.48 4.98 -17.85
CA PRO A 46 -21.74 5.64 -19.14
C PRO A 46 -20.58 5.46 -20.13
N ALA A 47 -20.87 4.81 -21.25
CA ALA A 47 -19.99 4.75 -22.41
C ALA A 47 -20.17 6.06 -23.19
N GLY A 48 -19.44 7.10 -22.81
CA GLY A 48 -19.58 8.40 -23.46
C GLY A 48 -18.33 9.22 -23.26
N THR A 49 -17.72 9.60 -24.37
CA THR A 49 -16.51 10.40 -24.59
C THR A 49 -16.51 11.81 -23.97
N GLU A 50 -17.44 12.07 -23.06
CA GLU A 50 -17.70 13.32 -22.36
C GLU A 50 -17.60 13.18 -20.82
N HIS A 51 -17.48 11.96 -20.28
CA HIS A 51 -17.57 11.68 -18.83
C HIS A 51 -16.47 10.75 -18.25
N GLY A 52 -15.26 10.74 -18.83
CA GLY A 52 -14.05 10.21 -18.17
C GLY A 52 -13.91 8.68 -18.13
N ILE A 53 -12.70 8.22 -17.75
CA ILE A 53 -12.41 6.80 -17.49
C ILE A 53 -13.12 6.42 -16.18
N PRO A 54 -13.90 5.31 -16.13
CA PRO A 54 -14.54 4.88 -14.90
C PRO A 54 -13.51 4.67 -13.78
N GLU A 55 -13.77 5.22 -12.60
CA GLU A 55 -12.81 5.25 -11.50
C GLU A 55 -13.27 4.41 -10.31
N ILE A 56 -12.36 3.59 -9.78
CA ILE A 56 -12.51 2.85 -8.52
C ILE A 56 -11.43 3.35 -7.56
N ILE A 57 -11.84 3.71 -6.34
CA ILE A 57 -10.95 3.99 -5.23
C ILE A 57 -11.11 2.84 -4.22
N VAL A 58 -9.99 2.24 -3.86
CA VAL A 58 -9.91 1.11 -2.93
C VAL A 58 -9.10 1.57 -1.73
N ASP A 59 -9.76 1.83 -0.61
CA ASP A 59 -9.10 2.11 0.66
C ASP A 59 -8.68 0.80 1.34
N ASP A 60 -7.65 0.87 2.19
CA ASP A 60 -7.07 -0.28 2.90
C ASP A 60 -6.71 -1.48 2.00
N ALA A 61 -6.28 -1.20 0.77
CA ALA A 61 -5.98 -2.23 -0.24
C ALA A 61 -4.88 -3.23 0.20
N HIS A 62 -4.04 -2.85 1.16
CA HIS A 62 -3.04 -3.73 1.78
C HIS A 62 -3.66 -4.92 2.53
N CYS A 63 -4.92 -4.82 2.95
CA CYS A 63 -5.68 -5.90 3.59
C CYS A 63 -6.29 -6.89 2.60
N LEU A 64 -6.33 -6.55 1.31
CA LEU A 64 -7.02 -7.36 0.31
C LEU A 64 -6.27 -8.65 -0.02
N PRO A 65 -6.99 -9.75 -0.30
CA PRO A 65 -6.45 -10.95 -0.90
C PRO A 65 -5.78 -10.71 -2.28
N ASN A 66 -4.84 -11.57 -2.66
CA ASN A 66 -4.10 -11.42 -3.93
C ASN A 66 -4.99 -11.56 -5.18
N ASP A 67 -6.00 -12.43 -5.15
CA ASP A 67 -6.98 -12.63 -6.22
C ASP A 67 -7.85 -11.38 -6.42
N VAL A 68 -8.18 -10.67 -5.34
CA VAL A 68 -8.89 -9.38 -5.39
C VAL A 68 -7.99 -8.28 -5.95
N LEU A 69 -6.73 -8.20 -5.51
CA LEU A 69 -5.75 -7.28 -6.10
C LEU A 69 -5.57 -7.54 -7.61
N GLN A 70 -5.56 -8.82 -8.00
CA GLN A 70 -5.49 -9.23 -9.39
C GLN A 70 -6.75 -8.82 -10.18
N LEU A 71 -7.96 -8.95 -9.60
CA LEU A 71 -9.20 -8.45 -10.23
C LEU A 71 -9.09 -6.97 -10.60
N PHE A 72 -8.58 -6.14 -9.69
CA PHE A 72 -8.41 -4.71 -9.96
C PHE A 72 -7.33 -4.42 -10.99
N HIS A 73 -6.28 -5.25 -11.07
CA HIS A 73 -5.33 -5.19 -12.16
C HIS A 73 -5.96 -5.57 -13.52
N GLU A 74 -6.80 -6.59 -13.55
CA GLU A 74 -7.52 -7.00 -14.76
C GLU A 74 -8.49 -5.91 -15.23
N LEU A 75 -9.19 -5.25 -14.31
CA LEU A 75 -10.03 -4.09 -14.59
C LEU A 75 -9.24 -2.92 -15.18
N SER A 76 -8.06 -2.61 -14.64
CA SER A 76 -7.23 -1.50 -15.12
C SER A 76 -6.54 -1.79 -16.45
N SER A 77 -6.18 -3.05 -16.71
CA SER A 77 -5.64 -3.49 -18.01
C SER A 77 -6.70 -3.56 -19.11
N GLY A 78 -7.97 -3.67 -18.73
CA GLY A 78 -9.11 -3.74 -19.64
C GLY A 78 -9.49 -5.16 -20.04
N ALA A 79 -9.13 -6.17 -19.23
CA ALA A 79 -9.37 -7.58 -19.52
C ALA A 79 -10.85 -7.93 -19.78
N TYR A 80 -11.77 -7.13 -19.23
CA TYR A 80 -13.22 -7.35 -19.35
C TYR A 80 -13.89 -6.45 -20.41
N GLY A 81 -13.12 -5.71 -21.21
CA GLY A 81 -13.61 -4.83 -22.28
C GLY A 81 -12.91 -3.47 -22.28
N ARG A 82 -13.39 -2.53 -21.47
CA ARG A 82 -12.75 -1.20 -21.30
C ARG A 82 -11.89 -1.11 -20.05
N ARG A 83 -10.87 -0.25 -20.08
CA ARG A 83 -10.00 0.05 -18.93
C ARG A 83 -10.71 0.92 -17.90
N TRP A 84 -10.42 0.65 -16.64
CA TRP A 84 -10.83 1.45 -15.50
C TRP A 84 -9.62 2.15 -14.88
N SER A 85 -9.82 3.36 -14.37
CA SER A 85 -8.88 4.02 -13.48
C SER A 85 -9.04 3.38 -12.10
N VAL A 86 -7.96 2.86 -11.53
CA VAL A 86 -8.00 2.24 -10.20
C VAL A 86 -6.96 2.92 -9.32
N LEU A 87 -7.42 3.56 -8.26
CA LEU A 87 -6.59 4.09 -7.18
C LEU A 87 -6.65 3.13 -6.00
N MET A 88 -5.51 2.57 -5.62
CA MET A 88 -5.37 1.76 -4.41
C MET A 88 -4.63 2.54 -3.35
N VAL A 89 -5.22 2.64 -2.17
CA VAL A 89 -4.65 3.32 -1.01
C VAL A 89 -4.38 2.27 0.07
N GLY A 90 -3.19 2.28 0.64
CA GLY A 90 -2.82 1.32 1.68
C GLY A 90 -1.38 1.51 2.14
N GLU A 91 -0.95 0.58 2.99
CA GLU A 91 0.39 0.57 3.57
C GLU A 91 1.49 0.21 2.55
N GLU A 92 2.74 0.52 2.91
CA GLU A 92 3.93 0.37 2.06
C GLU A 92 4.08 -1.04 1.45
N THR A 93 3.65 -2.09 2.17
CA THR A 93 3.72 -3.48 1.70
C THR A 93 2.90 -3.76 0.44
N LEU A 94 1.88 -2.93 0.15
CA LEU A 94 0.97 -3.12 -0.98
C LEU A 94 1.73 -3.12 -2.31
N VAL A 95 2.68 -2.21 -2.49
CA VAL A 95 3.45 -2.07 -3.73
C VAL A 95 4.26 -3.34 -4.01
N GLY A 96 4.95 -3.86 -3.00
CA GLY A 96 5.71 -5.10 -3.12
C GLY A 96 4.83 -6.30 -3.43
N ARG A 97 3.64 -6.38 -2.80
CA ARG A 97 2.65 -7.42 -3.10
C ARG A 97 2.17 -7.35 -4.54
N LEU A 98 1.79 -6.17 -5.04
CA LEU A 98 1.37 -5.96 -6.42
C LEU A 98 2.46 -6.38 -7.41
N GLN A 99 3.72 -6.01 -7.16
CA GLN A 99 4.84 -6.38 -8.02
C GLN A 99 5.12 -7.88 -8.08
N ALA A 100 4.76 -8.62 -7.03
CA ALA A 100 4.92 -10.07 -6.92
C ALA A 100 3.74 -10.87 -7.50
N LEU A 101 2.63 -10.23 -7.89
CA LEU A 101 1.50 -10.92 -8.50
C LEU A 101 1.87 -11.49 -9.87
N GLN A 102 1.23 -12.61 -10.23
CA GLN A 102 1.28 -13.19 -11.55
C GLN A 102 -0.15 -13.24 -12.13
N PRO A 103 -0.39 -12.71 -13.34
CA PRO A 103 0.56 -11.97 -14.19
C PRO A 103 1.00 -10.65 -13.56
N LYS A 104 2.24 -10.22 -13.84
CA LYS A 104 2.80 -8.99 -13.28
C LYS A 104 1.98 -7.79 -13.75
N PRO A 105 1.51 -6.92 -12.83
CA PRO A 105 0.75 -5.76 -13.24
C PRO A 105 1.61 -4.82 -14.09
N ALA A 106 1.00 -4.25 -15.14
CA ALA A 106 1.61 -3.17 -15.90
C ALA A 106 1.88 -1.96 -14.98
N LEU A 107 2.96 -1.23 -15.26
CA LEU A 107 3.53 -0.14 -14.45
C LEU A 107 2.46 0.72 -13.74
N SER A 108 2.28 0.49 -12.44
CA SER A 108 1.44 1.34 -11.60
C SER A 108 2.21 2.60 -11.21
N SER A 109 1.64 3.77 -11.48
CA SER A 109 2.14 5.01 -10.88
C SER A 109 2.00 4.88 -9.37
N THR A 110 3.11 4.98 -8.65
CA THR A 110 3.16 4.79 -7.21
C THR A 110 3.53 6.11 -6.55
N VAL A 111 2.69 6.56 -5.62
CA VAL A 111 2.93 7.77 -4.83
C VAL A 111 3.05 7.37 -3.37
N LEU A 112 4.19 7.65 -2.77
CA LEU A 112 4.41 7.49 -1.33
C LEU A 112 4.12 8.82 -0.64
N LEU A 113 3.22 8.81 0.34
CA LEU A 113 2.95 10.00 1.13
C LEU A 113 4.12 10.23 2.09
N PRO A 114 4.73 11.43 2.11
CA PRO A 114 5.83 11.73 3.01
C PRO A 114 5.33 11.78 4.47
N ARG A 115 6.29 11.62 5.39
CA ARG A 115 6.04 11.93 6.80
C ARG A 115 5.80 13.42 6.94
N TRP A 116 4.92 13.80 7.86
CA TRP A 116 4.72 15.21 8.18
C TRP A 116 6.01 15.81 8.74
N ASP A 117 6.29 17.03 8.32
CA ASP A 117 7.40 17.82 8.85
C ASP A 117 6.91 18.98 9.74
N GLN A 118 7.84 19.83 10.16
CA GLN A 118 7.54 20.98 11.01
C GLN A 118 6.67 22.03 10.29
N HIS A 119 6.79 22.14 8.97
CA HIS A 119 5.99 23.06 8.17
C HIS A 119 4.55 22.57 8.08
N ASP A 120 4.34 21.28 7.76
CA ASP A 120 3.02 20.66 7.68
C ASP A 120 2.26 20.80 9.01
N LEU A 121 2.95 20.49 10.12
CA LEU A 121 2.38 20.61 11.46
C LEU A 121 2.05 22.08 11.80
N GLY A 122 2.95 23.00 11.47
CA GLY A 122 2.75 24.43 11.70
C GLY A 122 1.53 24.96 10.94
N GLU A 123 1.39 24.60 9.67
CA GLU A 123 0.25 25.02 8.85
C GLU A 123 -1.08 24.43 9.36
N ALA A 124 -1.08 23.14 9.72
CA ALA A 124 -2.27 22.48 10.26
C ALA A 124 -2.69 23.08 11.61
N CYS A 125 -1.75 23.32 12.52
CA CYS A 125 -2.00 23.92 13.83
C CYS A 125 -2.48 25.37 13.72
N ALA A 126 -1.90 26.17 12.82
CA ALA A 126 -2.37 27.53 12.59
C ALA A 126 -3.85 27.59 12.18
N LYS A 127 -4.34 26.58 11.47
CA LYS A 127 -5.74 26.46 11.05
C LYS A 127 -6.65 25.87 12.14
N LEU A 128 -6.21 24.81 12.81
CA LEU A 128 -7.03 24.04 13.74
C LEU A 128 -6.97 24.52 15.19
N TYR A 129 -5.81 25.02 15.62
CA TYR A 129 -5.49 25.43 17.00
C TYR A 129 -4.75 26.78 17.00
N PRO A 130 -5.40 27.88 16.56
CA PRO A 130 -4.73 29.16 16.30
C PRO A 130 -4.08 29.80 17.53
N THR A 131 -4.46 29.39 18.75
CA THR A 131 -3.90 29.88 20.01
C THR A 131 -2.82 28.97 20.61
N ALA A 132 -2.58 27.79 20.03
CA ALA A 132 -1.62 26.82 20.54
C ALA A 132 -0.21 27.10 19.99
N ASP A 133 0.76 27.33 20.86
CA ASP A 133 2.17 27.31 20.45
C ASP A 133 2.71 25.87 20.50
N VAL A 134 3.00 25.34 19.31
CA VAL A 134 3.49 23.97 19.12
C VAL A 134 5.00 23.96 18.88
N SER A 135 5.64 25.13 18.72
CA SER A 135 7.03 25.24 18.28
C SER A 135 8.02 24.49 19.17
N ILE A 136 7.82 24.58 20.49
CA ILE A 136 8.69 23.92 21.49
C ILE A 136 8.49 22.39 21.49
N ARG A 137 7.25 21.92 21.25
CA ARG A 137 6.88 20.49 21.30
C ARG A 137 7.01 19.77 19.96
N ALA A 138 7.04 20.52 18.85
CA ALA A 138 7.03 19.99 17.49
C ALA A 138 8.12 18.93 17.23
N PRO A 139 9.39 19.10 17.63
CA PRO A 139 10.41 18.08 17.41
C PRO A 139 10.06 16.73 18.06
N ARG A 140 9.55 16.77 19.30
CA ARG A 140 9.16 15.57 20.06
C ARG A 140 7.93 14.90 19.44
N LEU A 141 6.92 15.69 19.09
CA LEU A 141 5.67 15.19 18.51
C LEU A 141 5.90 14.55 17.14
N LEU A 142 6.70 15.20 16.28
CA LEU A 142 7.05 14.67 14.96
C LEU A 142 7.90 13.40 15.06
N GLN A 143 8.80 13.30 16.06
CA GLN A 143 9.58 12.09 16.28
C GLN A 143 8.69 10.85 16.52
N HIS A 144 7.54 11.01 17.20
CA HIS A 144 6.67 9.90 17.58
C HIS A 144 5.50 9.69 16.60
N TYR A 145 5.00 10.76 15.98
CA TYR A 145 3.71 10.72 15.25
C TYR A 145 3.77 11.27 13.82
N ALA A 146 4.95 11.59 13.26
CA ALA A 146 5.02 12.15 11.90
C ALA A 146 4.42 11.27 10.79
N ILE A 147 4.32 9.95 11.02
CA ILE A 147 3.67 9.00 10.10
C ILE A 147 2.15 8.86 10.35
N HIS A 148 1.64 9.44 11.44
CA HIS A 148 0.24 9.32 11.85
C HIS A 148 -0.37 10.71 12.13
N PRO A 149 -0.69 11.50 11.08
CA PRO A 149 -1.14 12.89 11.23
C PRO A 149 -2.36 13.06 12.16
N LYS A 150 -3.30 12.11 12.15
CA LYS A 150 -4.46 12.13 13.05
C LYS A 150 -4.06 12.02 14.53
N GLN A 151 -3.11 11.14 14.85
CA GLN A 151 -2.59 10.98 16.21
C GLN A 151 -1.74 12.17 16.61
N LEU A 152 -0.92 12.69 15.68
CA LEU A 152 -0.13 13.90 15.87
C LEU A 152 -1.01 15.10 16.26
N LEU A 153 -2.08 15.35 15.50
CA LEU A 153 -3.01 16.45 15.77
C LEU A 153 -3.83 16.26 17.05
N ARG A 154 -4.09 15.01 17.46
CA ARG A 154 -4.70 14.71 18.76
C ARG A 154 -3.73 15.02 19.90
N ALA A 155 -2.47 14.60 19.79
CA ALA A 155 -1.44 14.86 20.80
C ALA A 155 -1.16 16.37 20.98
N VAL A 156 -1.30 17.17 19.91
CA VAL A 156 -1.26 18.63 19.99
C VAL A 156 -2.42 19.19 20.82
N ALA A 157 -3.64 18.67 20.61
CA ALA A 157 -4.84 19.14 21.30
C ALA A 157 -4.86 18.80 22.79
N GLU A 158 -4.31 17.64 23.16
CA GLU A 158 -4.37 17.08 24.52
C GLU A 158 -3.19 17.53 25.42
N GLU A 159 -2.38 18.50 24.98
CA GLU A 159 -1.21 19.04 25.69
C GLU A 159 -0.18 18.03 26.24
N ASP A 160 0.02 16.90 25.55
CA ASP A 160 1.04 15.86 25.80
C ASP A 160 0.91 15.09 27.15
N PRO A 161 0.30 13.88 27.17
CA PRO A 161 0.28 13.01 28.34
C PRO A 161 1.62 12.28 28.61
N ILE A 162 2.65 12.45 27.77
CA ILE A 162 3.92 11.69 27.86
C ILE A 162 4.88 12.32 28.90
N SER A 163 4.39 13.01 29.93
CA SER A 163 5.23 13.58 31.00
C SER A 163 5.40 12.67 32.23
N GLU A 164 4.75 11.49 32.29
CA GLU A 164 4.73 10.65 33.52
C GLU A 164 5.60 9.38 33.50
N VAL A 165 6.31 9.04 32.41
CA VAL A 165 7.17 7.84 32.40
C VAL A 165 8.63 8.23 32.57
N GLU A 166 8.97 8.64 33.80
CA GLU A 166 10.33 8.63 34.33
C GLU A 166 10.92 7.21 34.25
N THR A 167 12.00 7.10 33.50
CA THR A 167 13.22 6.35 33.85
C THR A 167 13.10 5.30 34.98
N MET A 168 12.65 4.10 34.63
CA MET A 168 13.04 2.87 35.35
C MET A 168 13.32 1.76 34.35
N THR A 169 14.61 1.44 34.18
CA THR A 169 15.22 0.11 34.01
C THR A 169 16.68 0.39 33.66
N GLY A 170 17.68 0.13 34.50
CA GLY A 170 17.83 -1.09 35.29
C GLY A 170 18.72 -2.04 34.50
N HIS A 171 19.99 -2.06 34.91
CA HIS A 171 21.13 -2.82 34.38
C HIS A 171 20.90 -4.35 34.35
N ASP A 172 21.51 -5.04 33.37
CA ASP A 172 22.19 -6.37 33.45
C ASP A 172 22.14 -7.05 32.06
N ARG A 173 23.20 -7.12 31.25
CA ARG A 173 24.49 -7.83 31.34
C ARG A 173 24.42 -9.33 30.94
N GLU A 174 25.07 -9.61 29.80
CA GLU A 174 25.84 -10.82 29.42
C GLU A 174 25.15 -12.21 29.27
N SER A 175 25.24 -12.78 28.06
CA SER A 175 26.24 -13.80 27.67
C SER A 175 25.71 -14.92 26.77
N SER A 176 26.59 -15.27 25.83
CA SER A 176 26.56 -16.30 24.81
C SER A 176 26.66 -17.74 25.32
N SER A 177 26.14 -18.71 24.56
CA SER A 177 26.84 -19.99 24.34
C SER A 177 26.23 -20.75 23.14
N VAL A 178 26.96 -20.86 22.03
CA VAL A 178 27.76 -22.02 21.57
C VAL A 178 26.93 -23.21 21.06
N LEU A 179 27.01 -23.31 19.73
CA LEU A 179 26.56 -24.35 18.81
C LEU A 179 27.36 -25.66 18.99
N ARG A 180 26.69 -26.82 19.01
CA ARG A 180 27.30 -28.15 18.80
C ARG A 180 26.60 -28.84 17.63
N ILE A 181 27.36 -29.15 16.59
CA ILE A 181 26.93 -29.95 15.43
C ILE A 181 27.56 -31.34 15.57
N ALA A 182 26.76 -32.39 15.37
CA ALA A 182 27.22 -33.78 15.25
C ALA A 182 27.03 -34.28 13.80
N PRO A 183 27.82 -35.29 13.36
CA PRO A 183 28.21 -35.46 11.96
C PRO A 183 27.36 -36.52 11.23
N VAL A 184 26.47 -36.10 10.34
CA VAL A 184 25.81 -37.00 9.35
C VAL A 184 25.76 -36.39 7.93
N ALA A 185 26.31 -35.18 7.72
CA ALA A 185 26.01 -34.38 6.55
C ALA A 185 27.06 -34.42 5.41
N VAL A 186 27.63 -35.57 5.05
CA VAL A 186 28.65 -35.62 3.97
C VAL A 186 28.07 -36.06 2.61
N ILE A 187 26.85 -36.61 2.54
CA ILE A 187 26.25 -37.05 1.26
C ILE A 187 25.23 -36.02 0.70
N ALA A 188 24.68 -35.14 1.54
CA ALA A 188 23.73 -34.11 1.12
C ALA A 188 24.37 -32.85 0.49
N ILE A 189 25.65 -32.60 0.75
CA ILE A 189 26.36 -31.40 0.28
C ILE A 189 26.60 -31.46 -1.25
N GLY A 190 26.81 -32.64 -1.81
CA GLY A 190 27.06 -32.80 -3.25
C GLY A 190 25.87 -32.39 -4.15
N ILE A 191 24.65 -32.69 -3.70
CA ILE A 191 23.41 -32.36 -4.44
C ILE A 191 23.11 -30.85 -4.31
N ALA A 192 23.36 -30.27 -3.12
CA ALA A 192 23.15 -28.85 -2.88
C ALA A 192 24.05 -27.97 -3.77
N ILE A 193 25.31 -28.36 -3.99
CA ILE A 193 26.25 -27.58 -4.82
C ILE A 193 25.83 -27.60 -6.30
N ALA A 194 25.40 -28.74 -6.83
CA ALA A 194 24.91 -28.83 -8.21
C ALA A 194 23.64 -27.99 -8.44
N ALA A 195 22.72 -27.98 -7.47
CA ALA A 195 21.53 -27.13 -7.50
C ALA A 195 21.88 -25.64 -7.40
N LEU A 196 22.87 -25.28 -6.57
CA LEU A 196 23.29 -23.89 -6.39
C LEU A 196 23.95 -23.32 -7.67
N VAL A 197 24.73 -24.14 -8.39
CA VAL A 197 25.31 -23.76 -9.68
C VAL A 197 24.23 -23.56 -10.74
N ALA A 198 23.21 -24.42 -10.79
CA ALA A 198 22.08 -24.25 -11.71
C ALA A 198 21.26 -22.98 -11.42
N ILE A 199 21.04 -22.67 -10.14
CA ILE A 199 20.35 -21.44 -9.71
C ILE A 199 21.18 -20.20 -10.05
N LEU A 200 22.49 -20.22 -9.85
CA LEU A 200 23.35 -19.08 -10.19
C LEU A 200 23.40 -18.79 -11.69
N ILE A 201 23.39 -19.83 -12.54
CA ILE A 201 23.32 -19.66 -14.00
C ILE A 201 21.96 -19.06 -14.39
N PHE A 202 20.86 -19.53 -13.78
CA PHE A 202 19.52 -19.00 -14.06
C PHE A 202 19.35 -17.55 -13.60
N VAL A 203 19.93 -17.18 -12.45
CA VAL A 203 19.89 -15.81 -11.92
C VAL A 203 20.75 -14.83 -12.73
N GLN A 204 21.90 -15.26 -13.28
CA GLN A 204 22.72 -14.37 -14.11
C GLN A 204 22.06 -14.04 -15.46
N ILE A 205 21.30 -14.97 -16.04
CA ILE A 205 20.55 -14.75 -17.29
C ILE A 205 19.40 -13.74 -17.11
N ASP A 206 18.79 -13.68 -15.93
CA ASP A 206 17.68 -12.74 -15.65
C ASP A 206 18.18 -11.33 -15.24
N ASN A 207 19.45 -11.22 -14.83
CA ASN A 207 20.02 -9.97 -14.32
C ASN A 207 20.55 -9.04 -15.44
N GLU A 208 20.71 -9.52 -16.69
CA GLU A 208 21.15 -8.66 -17.79
C GLU A 208 20.08 -7.64 -18.26
N ASN A 209 18.82 -7.77 -17.82
CA ASN A 209 17.72 -6.88 -18.25
C ASN A 209 17.12 -5.98 -17.15
N SER A 210 17.64 -6.00 -15.91
CA SER A 210 17.08 -5.21 -14.82
C SER A 210 17.75 -3.84 -14.68
N GLN A 211 17.42 -2.90 -15.57
CA GLN A 211 17.46 -1.48 -15.19
C GLN A 211 16.29 -1.20 -14.24
N ALA A 212 16.57 -1.17 -12.94
CA ALA A 212 15.62 -0.74 -11.92
C ALA A 212 15.22 0.73 -12.17
N VAL A 213 13.97 0.94 -12.58
CA VAL A 213 13.38 2.27 -12.70
C VAL A 213 13.22 2.85 -11.30
N LYS A 214 13.92 3.95 -11.04
CA LYS A 214 13.93 4.66 -9.75
C LYS A 214 12.52 5.25 -9.49
N PRO A 215 11.91 5.06 -8.31
CA PRO A 215 10.63 5.68 -7.99
C PRO A 215 10.78 7.21 -7.91
N THR A 216 9.82 7.92 -8.52
CA THR A 216 9.80 9.38 -8.53
C THR A 216 9.05 9.90 -7.30
N THR A 217 9.77 10.54 -6.38
CA THR A 217 9.17 11.34 -5.30
C THR A 217 8.77 12.70 -5.86
N ILE A 218 7.48 13.03 -5.88
CA ILE A 218 7.00 14.36 -6.28
C ILE A 218 6.88 15.23 -5.02
N PRO A 219 7.63 16.35 -4.90
CA PRO A 219 7.50 17.26 -3.78
C PRO A 219 6.20 18.10 -3.90
N LEU A 220 5.48 18.24 -2.79
CA LEU A 220 4.20 18.97 -2.69
C LEU A 220 4.36 20.48 -2.45
N THR A 221 5.40 21.13 -2.98
CA THR A 221 5.51 22.59 -2.91
C THR A 221 5.04 23.25 -4.20
N PRO A 222 4.20 24.31 -4.13
CA PRO A 222 3.75 25.02 -5.31
C PRO A 222 4.93 25.77 -5.92
N ASN A 223 5.26 25.47 -7.18
CA ASN A 223 6.12 26.33 -7.97
C ASN A 223 5.40 27.68 -8.13
N LYS A 224 5.81 28.69 -7.36
CA LYS A 224 5.51 30.08 -7.68
C LYS A 224 6.39 30.45 -8.88
N GLN A 225 5.80 30.42 -10.06
CA GLN A 225 6.24 31.20 -11.21
C GLN A 225 5.26 32.36 -11.40
#